data_AF-A0A6V7VKW7-F1
#
_entry.id   AF-A0A6V7VKW7-F1
#
_cell.length_a   1.000
_cell.length_b   1.000
_cell.length_c   1.000
_cell.angle_alpha   90.00
_cell.angle_beta   90.00
_cell.angle_gamma   90.00
#
_symmetry.space_group_name_H-M   'P 1'
#
loop_
_entity.id
_entity.type
_entity.pdbx_description
1 polymer ?
#
loop_
_entity_poly.entity_id
_entity_poly.type
_entity_poly.pdbx_seq_one_letter_code
_entity_poly.pdbx_strand_id
1 'polypeptide(L)'
;MYLFFKSLFSNLIYLMFLIVFHHSLFSCQTTTKLSCIKNCSEIFKHSLSSIAGVGFRTPLDMLSPLYSIIRYSANNVVVIRKSEWICLSVEKFKLCSDNCMDNRQKMVELANVGYWTNICRILVDKPKIFSEFITCQRKHLEEVGKKCKPLPLKEELTISLWQFCRIMNDYTKCYAGIKLKCSKNAIQIYRQISESINKAFERIRHISREHLLMPEECRKRISETNKIILIEKEEEEKKKIIIMIIGMI
;
A
#
# COMPACT_ATOMS: atom_id res chain seq x y z
N MET A 1 -29.75 40.93 16.17
CA MET A 1 -29.96 39.53 16.65
C MET A 1 -29.33 38.45 15.76
N TYR A 2 -29.39 38.55 14.43
CA TYR A 2 -28.87 37.51 13.52
C TYR A 2 -27.34 37.34 13.49
N LEU A 3 -26.58 38.41 13.77
CA LEU A 3 -25.11 38.36 13.80
C LEU A 3 -24.54 37.73 15.09
N PHE A 4 -25.28 37.77 16.20
CA PHE A 4 -24.84 37.22 17.48
C PHE A 4 -24.92 35.68 17.49
N PHE A 5 -25.93 35.11 16.84
CA PHE A 5 -26.10 33.66 16.71
C PHE A 5 -25.03 32.99 15.82
N LYS A 6 -24.50 33.70 14.82
CA LYS A 6 -23.49 33.15 13.91
C LYS A 6 -22.12 32.98 14.58
N SER A 7 -21.77 33.90 15.50
CA SER A 7 -20.53 33.83 16.28
C SER A 7 -20.58 32.73 17.35
N LEU A 8 -21.72 32.57 18.04
CA LEU A 8 -21.92 31.49 19.00
C LEU A 8 -21.88 30.10 18.36
N PHE A 9 -22.45 29.92 17.16
CA PHE A 9 -22.41 28.63 16.45
C PHE A 9 -21.00 28.26 15.98
N SER A 10 -20.23 29.24 15.49
CA SER A 10 -18.85 29.01 15.05
C SER A 10 -17.95 28.61 16.22
N ASN A 11 -18.12 29.25 17.38
CA ASN A 11 -17.37 28.91 18.59
C ASN A 11 -17.80 27.55 19.17
N LEU A 12 -19.08 27.18 19.09
CA LEU A 12 -19.55 25.86 19.54
C LEU A 12 -19.00 24.71 18.68
N ILE A 13 -18.92 24.92 17.36
CA ILE A 13 -18.31 23.96 16.43
C ILE A 13 -16.81 23.82 16.73
N TYR A 14 -16.11 24.94 16.94
CA TYR A 14 -14.68 24.91 17.31
C TYR A 14 -14.44 24.21 18.66
N LEU A 15 -15.32 24.43 19.64
CA LEU A 15 -15.26 23.78 20.96
C LEU A 15 -15.55 22.27 20.84
N MET A 16 -16.52 21.87 20.03
CA MET A 16 -16.81 20.46 19.73
C MET A 16 -15.65 19.78 19.00
N PHE A 17 -15.02 20.48 18.05
CA PHE A 17 -13.80 19.99 17.40
C PHE A 17 -12.66 19.86 18.40
N LEU A 18 -12.43 20.83 19.28
CA LEU A 18 -11.40 20.77 20.32
C LEU A 18 -11.68 19.69 21.35
N ILE A 19 -12.92 19.47 21.76
CA ILE A 19 -13.30 18.41 22.71
C ILE A 19 -13.12 17.03 22.07
N VAL A 20 -13.50 16.85 20.80
CA VAL A 20 -13.25 15.60 20.06
C VAL A 20 -11.75 15.40 19.83
N PHE A 21 -10.99 16.47 19.56
CA PHE A 21 -9.53 16.42 19.40
C PHE A 21 -8.83 16.11 20.73
N HIS A 22 -9.29 16.68 21.85
CA HIS A 22 -8.75 16.39 23.18
C HIS A 22 -9.12 14.99 23.68
N HIS A 23 -10.35 14.54 23.46
CA HIS A 23 -10.75 13.17 23.82
C HIS A 23 -10.05 12.11 22.97
N SER A 24 -9.64 12.44 21.73
CA SER A 24 -8.83 11.54 20.90
C SER A 24 -7.32 11.65 21.16
N LEU A 25 -6.85 12.67 21.88
CA LEU A 25 -5.44 12.82 22.30
C LEU A 25 -5.14 12.20 23.68
N PHE A 26 -6.14 11.98 24.53
CA PHE A 26 -5.92 11.58 25.94
C PHE A 26 -6.08 10.09 26.28
N SER A 27 -6.30 9.20 25.29
CA SER A 27 -6.39 7.75 25.51
C SER A 27 -5.08 6.98 25.27
N CYS A 28 -3.93 7.59 25.56
CA CYS A 28 -2.66 6.87 25.68
C CYS A 28 -2.39 6.51 27.16
N GLN A 29 -3.29 5.72 27.74
CA GLN A 29 -3.00 5.04 29.01
C GLN A 29 -2.01 3.89 28.78
N THR A 30 -0.98 3.92 29.62
CA THR A 30 0.03 2.90 29.93
C THR A 30 -0.39 1.47 29.59
N THR A 31 0.02 1.01 28.41
CA THR A 31 0.06 -0.42 28.10
C THR A 31 1.50 -0.79 27.73
N THR A 32 1.91 -1.99 28.14
CA THR A 32 3.24 -2.59 27.95
C THR A 32 3.87 -2.21 26.59
N LYS A 33 5.18 -1.97 26.53
CA LYS A 33 5.88 -1.38 25.36
C LYS A 33 5.64 -2.07 23.98
N LEU A 34 5.20 -3.33 23.95
CA LEU A 34 4.78 -4.05 22.72
C LEU A 34 3.32 -3.74 22.29
N SER A 35 2.50 -3.26 23.23
CA SER A 35 1.10 -2.88 23.06
C SER A 35 0.90 -1.51 22.38
N CYS A 36 1.87 -0.60 22.46
CA CYS A 36 1.73 0.78 21.94
C CYS A 36 1.42 0.81 20.43
N ILE A 37 2.31 0.24 19.61
CA ILE A 37 2.15 0.24 18.16
C ILE A 37 0.93 -0.59 17.73
N LYS A 38 0.66 -1.69 18.44
CA LYS A 38 -0.53 -2.52 18.20
C LYS A 38 -1.80 -1.71 18.42
N ASN A 39 -1.89 -0.92 19.48
CA ASN A 39 -3.02 -0.05 19.74
C ASN A 39 -3.18 1.02 18.65
N CYS A 40 -2.10 1.71 18.26
CA CYS A 40 -2.14 2.67 17.15
C CYS A 40 -2.63 2.00 15.84
N SER A 41 -2.12 0.81 15.54
CA SER A 41 -2.47 0.00 14.37
C SER A 41 -3.95 -0.38 14.38
N GLU A 42 -4.49 -0.86 15.51
CA GLU A 42 -5.91 -1.22 15.63
C GLU A 42 -6.84 -0.01 15.50
N ILE A 43 -6.51 1.14 16.10
CA ILE A 43 -7.27 2.38 15.93
C ILE A 43 -7.28 2.81 14.46
N PHE A 44 -6.14 2.70 13.78
CA PHE A 44 -6.02 3.02 12.38
C PHE A 44 -6.83 2.06 11.50
N LYS A 45 -6.74 0.73 11.72
CA LYS A 45 -7.55 -0.28 11.02
C LYS A 45 -9.05 -0.03 11.20
N HIS A 46 -9.48 0.30 12.42
CA HIS A 46 -10.88 0.63 12.68
C HIS A 46 -11.31 1.88 11.90
N SER A 47 -10.45 2.91 11.86
CA SER A 47 -10.69 4.12 11.07
C SER A 47 -10.80 3.80 9.57
N LEU A 48 -9.89 2.98 9.02
CA LEU A 48 -9.93 2.53 7.64
C LEU A 48 -11.24 1.78 7.32
N SER A 49 -11.63 0.84 8.18
CA SER A 49 -12.88 0.08 8.04
C SER A 49 -14.11 0.98 8.08
N SER A 50 -14.13 1.96 8.98
CA SER A 50 -15.21 2.96 9.09
C SER A 50 -15.31 3.82 7.81
N ILE A 51 -14.18 4.33 7.32
CA ILE A 51 -14.13 5.16 6.11
C ILE A 51 -14.51 4.36 4.85
N ALA A 52 -14.00 3.14 4.75
CA ALA A 52 -14.30 2.25 3.63
C ALA A 52 -15.78 1.85 3.62
N GLY A 53 -16.37 1.58 4.79
CA GLY A 53 -17.77 1.23 5.03
C GLY A 53 -17.97 -0.22 5.49
N VAL A 54 -19.08 -0.49 6.20
CA VAL A 54 -19.42 -1.76 6.92
C VAL A 54 -19.59 -3.00 5.99
N GLY A 55 -19.28 -2.91 4.70
CA GLY A 55 -19.39 -4.01 3.72
C GLY A 55 -18.08 -4.74 3.41
N PHE A 56 -16.93 -4.32 3.95
CA PHE A 56 -15.65 -4.98 3.71
C PHE A 56 -15.52 -6.23 4.59
N ARG A 57 -15.99 -7.37 4.07
CA ARG A 57 -15.92 -8.70 4.72
C ARG A 57 -14.51 -9.32 4.73
N THR A 58 -13.49 -8.58 4.34
CA THR A 58 -12.08 -9.01 4.39
C THR A 58 -11.34 -8.06 5.32
N PRO A 59 -10.42 -8.54 6.17
CA PRO A 59 -9.53 -7.64 6.90
C PRO A 59 -8.92 -6.69 5.88
N LEU A 60 -9.11 -5.39 6.09
CA LEU A 60 -8.46 -4.36 5.29
C LEU A 60 -6.97 -4.49 5.56
N ASP A 61 -6.30 -5.31 4.76
CA ASP A 61 -4.85 -5.31 4.69
C ASP A 61 -4.45 -3.88 4.35
N MET A 62 -3.66 -3.29 5.25
CA MET A 62 -3.24 -1.88 5.20
C MET A 62 -2.62 -1.46 3.86
N LEU A 63 -2.31 -2.42 3.00
CA LEU A 63 -1.59 -2.28 1.75
C LEU A 63 -2.39 -1.73 0.57
N SER A 64 -3.74 -1.74 0.56
CA SER A 64 -4.48 -0.89 -0.41
C SER A 64 -6.01 -0.76 -0.23
N PRO A 65 -6.52 0.06 0.71
CA PRO A 65 -7.93 0.47 0.70
C PRO A 65 -8.32 1.26 -0.56
N LEU A 66 -7.35 1.88 -1.24
CA LEU A 66 -7.61 2.82 -2.34
C LEU A 66 -8.43 2.17 -3.46
N TYR A 67 -7.97 1.05 -4.02
CA TYR A 67 -8.67 0.39 -5.13
C TYR A 67 -10.04 -0.16 -4.72
N SER A 68 -10.15 -0.61 -3.48
CA SER A 68 -11.42 -0.99 -2.86
C SER A 68 -12.40 0.19 -2.81
N ILE A 69 -11.95 1.35 -2.34
CA ILE A 69 -12.78 2.56 -2.27
C ILE A 69 -13.15 3.04 -3.68
N ILE A 70 -12.20 3.02 -4.62
CA ILE A 70 -12.44 3.35 -6.03
C ILE A 70 -13.53 2.45 -6.60
N ARG A 71 -13.49 1.14 -6.33
CA ARG A 71 -14.42 0.16 -6.89
C ARG A 71 -15.82 0.27 -6.30
N TYR A 72 -15.93 0.36 -4.97
CA TYR A 72 -17.20 0.18 -4.26
C TYR A 72 -17.92 1.48 -3.88
N SER A 73 -17.27 2.64 -4.01
CA SER A 73 -17.95 3.92 -3.75
C SER A 73 -18.93 4.29 -4.86
N ALA A 74 -19.99 5.02 -4.52
CA ALA A 74 -21.04 5.40 -5.47
C ALA A 74 -20.53 6.28 -6.63
N ASN A 75 -19.66 7.25 -6.32
CA ASN A 75 -19.14 8.20 -7.31
C ASN A 75 -17.75 8.72 -6.91
N ASN A 76 -17.11 9.47 -7.83
CA ASN A 76 -15.75 10.00 -7.63
C ASN A 76 -15.65 10.98 -6.46
N VAL A 77 -16.69 11.77 -6.18
CA VAL A 77 -16.69 12.72 -5.06
C VAL A 77 -16.58 11.98 -3.74
N VAL A 78 -17.29 10.86 -3.60
CA VAL A 78 -17.20 10.00 -2.42
C VAL A 78 -15.81 9.36 -2.32
N VAL A 79 -15.21 8.92 -3.43
CA VAL A 79 -13.84 8.36 -3.44
C VAL A 79 -12.82 9.40 -2.96
N ILE A 80 -12.90 10.63 -3.47
CA ILE A 80 -12.01 11.73 -3.09
C ILE A 80 -12.16 12.02 -1.59
N ARG A 81 -13.38 12.22 -1.10
CA ARG A 81 -13.64 12.46 0.34
C ARG A 81 -13.12 11.32 1.21
N LYS A 82 -13.38 10.06 0.85
CA LYS A 82 -12.85 8.91 1.60
C LYS A 82 -11.31 8.89 1.58
N SER A 83 -10.69 9.25 0.47
CA SER A 83 -9.23 9.34 0.36
C SER A 83 -8.68 10.46 1.27
N GLU A 84 -9.33 11.61 1.34
CA GLU A 84 -8.97 12.71 2.27
C GLU A 84 -9.05 12.25 3.72
N TRP A 85 -10.11 11.52 4.09
CA TRP A 85 -10.28 11.01 5.45
C TRP A 85 -9.24 9.94 5.82
N ILE A 86 -8.82 9.12 4.85
CA ILE A 86 -7.71 8.19 5.05
C ILE A 86 -6.42 8.96 5.25
N CYS A 87 -6.16 10.01 4.48
CA CYS A 87 -4.98 10.84 4.67
C CYS A 87 -4.90 11.43 6.08
N LEU A 88 -6.01 11.92 6.62
CA LEU A 88 -6.10 12.36 8.01
C LEU A 88 -5.82 11.21 8.99
N SER A 89 -6.34 10.01 8.71
CA SER A 89 -6.13 8.83 9.56
C SER A 89 -4.67 8.35 9.53
N VAL A 90 -4.00 8.45 8.39
CA VAL A 90 -2.57 8.12 8.22
C VAL A 90 -1.71 9.07 9.04
N GLU A 91 -1.99 10.38 9.00
CA GLU A 91 -1.29 11.37 9.82
C GLU A 91 -1.49 11.10 11.32
N LYS A 92 -2.72 10.81 11.75
CA LYS A 92 -3.01 10.41 13.14
C LYS A 92 -2.26 9.15 13.55
N PHE A 93 -2.18 8.15 12.67
CA PHE A 93 -1.43 6.93 12.93
C PHE A 93 0.07 7.20 13.08
N LYS A 94 0.66 8.03 12.20
CA LYS A 94 2.07 8.43 12.31
C LYS A 94 2.34 9.12 13.66
N LEU A 95 1.56 10.13 14.02
CA LEU A 95 1.68 10.84 15.29
C LEU A 95 1.53 9.92 16.50
N CYS A 96 0.60 8.97 16.46
CA CYS A 96 0.46 7.95 17.49
C CYS A 96 1.72 7.08 17.59
N SER A 97 2.23 6.64 16.44
CA SER A 97 3.39 5.75 16.35
C SER A 97 4.71 6.42 16.74
N ASP A 98 4.83 7.75 16.58
CA ASP A 98 6.03 8.51 16.93
C ASP A 98 6.32 8.44 18.43
N ASN A 99 5.28 8.36 19.26
CA ASN A 99 5.39 8.17 20.71
C ASN A 99 5.72 6.73 21.13
N CYS A 100 5.67 5.76 20.20
CA CYS A 100 6.03 4.37 20.48
C CYS A 100 7.53 4.12 20.26
N MET A 101 8.09 3.19 21.03
CA MET A 101 9.49 2.76 20.86
C MET A 101 9.75 2.26 19.45
N ASP A 102 10.93 2.55 18.94
CA ASP A 102 11.41 2.00 17.69
C ASP A 102 11.65 0.51 17.82
N ASN A 103 10.83 -0.26 17.10
CA ASN A 103 10.91 -1.70 17.02
C ASN A 103 10.48 -2.16 15.63
N ARG A 104 10.71 -3.44 15.34
CA ARG A 104 10.40 -4.02 14.03
C ARG A 104 8.92 -3.89 13.67
N GLN A 105 8.02 -4.07 14.62
CA GLN A 105 6.59 -3.95 14.37
C GLN A 105 6.21 -2.53 13.94
N LYS A 106 6.74 -1.50 14.60
CA LYS A 106 6.59 -0.09 14.18
C LYS A 106 7.12 0.13 12.76
N MET A 107 8.28 -0.42 12.43
CA MET A 107 8.84 -0.30 11.09
C MET A 107 7.97 -0.96 10.01
N VAL A 108 7.44 -2.16 10.27
CA VAL A 108 6.53 -2.85 9.34
C VAL A 108 5.24 -2.06 9.15
N GLU A 109 4.62 -1.59 10.23
CA GLU A 109 3.35 -0.86 10.15
C GLU A 109 3.52 0.52 9.48
N LEU A 110 4.63 1.22 9.74
CA LEU A 110 4.98 2.45 9.03
C LEU A 110 5.26 2.21 7.55
N ALA A 111 5.91 1.08 7.20
CA ALA A 111 6.12 0.70 5.81
C ALA A 111 4.79 0.38 5.11
N ASN A 112 3.87 -0.33 5.80
CA ASN A 112 2.53 -0.64 5.30
C ASN A 112 1.76 0.61 4.90
N VAL A 113 1.82 1.69 5.68
CA VAL A 113 1.10 2.94 5.36
C VAL A 113 1.89 3.89 4.46
N GLY A 114 3.15 3.59 4.17
CA GLY A 114 4.08 4.51 3.53
C GLY A 114 3.60 5.03 2.16
N TYR A 115 2.95 4.19 1.36
CA TYR A 115 2.45 4.57 0.03
C TYR A 115 1.33 5.62 0.09
N TRP A 116 0.58 5.71 1.19
CA TRP A 116 -0.44 6.74 1.38
C TRP A 116 0.16 8.14 1.42
N THR A 117 1.40 8.31 1.90
CA THR A 117 2.06 9.63 1.89
C THR A 117 2.11 10.22 0.48
N ASN A 118 2.39 9.38 -0.53
CA ASN A 118 2.39 9.84 -1.91
C ASN A 118 0.97 10.10 -2.46
N ILE A 119 0.00 9.24 -2.12
CA ILE A 119 -1.41 9.46 -2.49
C ILE A 119 -1.92 10.79 -1.93
N CYS A 120 -1.68 11.04 -0.64
CA CYS A 120 -2.12 12.25 0.06
C CYS A 120 -1.48 13.50 -0.52
N ARG A 121 -0.19 13.44 -0.85
CA ARG A 121 0.48 14.53 -1.56
C ARG A 121 -0.13 14.81 -2.93
N ILE A 122 -0.37 13.78 -3.74
CA ILE A 122 -1.01 13.93 -5.07
C ILE A 122 -2.41 14.52 -4.95
N LEU A 123 -3.18 14.07 -3.95
CA LEU A 123 -4.54 14.53 -3.68
C LEU A 123 -4.57 16.03 -3.39
N VAL A 124 -3.61 16.54 -2.61
CA VAL A 124 -3.46 17.95 -2.26
C VAL A 124 -2.89 18.78 -3.43
N ASP A 125 -1.77 18.33 -4.00
CA ASP A 125 -1.03 19.10 -5.00
C ASP A 125 -1.73 19.12 -6.37
N LYS A 126 -2.45 18.04 -6.70
CA LYS A 126 -2.98 17.78 -8.05
C LYS A 126 -4.42 17.22 -8.03
N PRO A 127 -5.39 17.89 -7.38
CA PRO A 127 -6.74 17.35 -7.16
C PRO A 127 -7.49 17.04 -8.46
N LYS A 128 -7.36 17.88 -9.49
CA LYS A 128 -7.99 17.66 -10.81
C LYS A 128 -7.46 16.40 -11.48
N ILE A 129 -6.14 16.23 -11.50
CA ILE A 129 -5.48 15.07 -12.11
C ILE A 129 -5.78 13.80 -11.31
N PHE A 130 -5.85 13.90 -9.98
CA PHE A 130 -6.26 12.79 -9.13
C PHE A 130 -7.70 12.35 -9.46
N SER A 131 -8.63 13.29 -9.64
CA SER A 131 -10.01 12.99 -10.08
C SER A 131 -10.07 12.30 -11.45
N GLU A 132 -9.25 12.73 -12.42
CA GLU A 132 -9.11 12.05 -13.72
C GLU A 132 -8.61 10.61 -13.55
N PHE A 133 -7.62 10.41 -12.68
CA PHE A 133 -7.11 9.09 -12.32
C PHE A 133 -8.21 8.20 -11.74
N ILE A 134 -8.99 8.68 -10.76
CA ILE A 134 -10.10 7.92 -10.18
C ILE A 134 -11.12 7.54 -11.25
N THR A 135 -11.51 8.49 -12.11
CA THR A 135 -12.45 8.25 -13.20
C THR A 135 -11.95 7.14 -14.12
N CYS A 136 -10.67 7.21 -14.51
CA CYS A 136 -10.09 6.21 -15.38
C CYS A 136 -9.98 4.84 -14.71
N GLN A 137 -9.52 4.79 -13.44
CA GLN A 137 -9.39 3.55 -12.70
C GLN A 137 -10.73 2.85 -12.50
N ARG A 138 -11.81 3.59 -12.24
CA ARG A 138 -13.15 2.98 -12.15
C ARG A 138 -13.54 2.28 -13.44
N LYS A 139 -13.42 2.95 -14.58
CA LYS A 139 -13.71 2.36 -15.90
C LYS A 139 -12.84 1.14 -16.17
N HIS A 140 -11.56 1.21 -15.81
CA HIS A 140 -10.64 0.10 -15.98
C HIS A 140 -11.01 -1.10 -15.09
N LEU A 141 -11.28 -0.88 -13.80
CA LEU A 141 -11.69 -1.92 -12.86
C LEU A 141 -13.04 -2.55 -13.24
N GLU A 142 -13.94 -1.78 -13.85
CA GLU A 142 -15.19 -2.30 -14.40
C GLU A 142 -14.92 -3.27 -15.57
N GLU A 143 -14.06 -2.87 -16.51
CA GLU A 143 -13.65 -3.74 -17.62
C GLU A 143 -12.91 -4.99 -17.15
N VAL A 144 -12.04 -4.85 -16.14
CA VAL A 144 -11.37 -5.97 -15.45
C VAL A 144 -12.40 -6.90 -14.84
N GLY A 145 -13.43 -6.37 -14.15
CA GLY A 145 -14.50 -7.17 -13.57
C GLY A 145 -15.33 -7.95 -14.59
N LYS A 146 -15.44 -7.46 -15.83
CA LYS A 146 -16.15 -8.14 -16.92
C LYS A 146 -15.31 -9.23 -17.59
N LYS A 147 -13.99 -9.05 -17.68
CA LYS A 147 -13.09 -9.88 -18.52
C LYS A 147 -12.19 -10.82 -17.73
N CYS A 148 -11.83 -10.47 -16.50
CA CYS A 148 -10.97 -11.29 -15.66
C CYS A 148 -11.79 -12.12 -14.69
N LYS A 149 -11.37 -13.38 -14.51
CA LYS A 149 -11.96 -14.26 -13.50
C LYS A 149 -11.80 -13.61 -12.11
N PRO A 150 -12.86 -13.61 -11.27
CA PRO A 150 -12.76 -13.09 -9.92
C PRO A 150 -11.74 -13.89 -9.12
N LEU A 151 -10.97 -13.21 -8.28
CA LEU A 151 -10.09 -13.89 -7.34
C LEU A 151 -10.95 -14.64 -6.31
N PRO A 152 -10.66 -15.92 -6.01
CA PRO A 152 -11.37 -16.70 -5.00
C PRO A 152 -10.92 -16.25 -3.60
N LEU A 153 -11.31 -15.05 -3.19
CA LEU A 153 -10.92 -14.47 -1.89
C LEU A 153 -11.92 -14.77 -0.76
N LYS A 154 -13.08 -15.37 -1.07
CA LYS A 154 -14.20 -15.41 -0.12
C LYS A 154 -14.43 -16.75 0.58
N GLU A 155 -13.99 -17.89 0.05
CA GLU A 155 -14.47 -19.20 0.54
C GLU A 155 -13.47 -20.37 0.56
N GLU A 156 -12.22 -20.21 0.11
CA GLU A 156 -11.27 -21.34 0.04
C GLU A 156 -9.96 -21.04 0.81
N LEU A 157 -9.99 -21.27 2.12
CA LEU A 157 -8.79 -21.30 2.98
C LEU A 157 -7.92 -22.56 2.76
N THR A 158 -8.16 -23.32 1.68
CA THR A 158 -7.52 -24.61 1.39
C THR A 158 -6.72 -24.63 0.09
N ILE A 159 -6.41 -23.47 -0.50
CA ILE A 159 -5.53 -23.40 -1.67
C ILE A 159 -4.06 -23.49 -1.26
N SER A 160 -3.30 -24.38 -1.93
CA SER A 160 -1.85 -24.44 -1.77
C SER A 160 -1.17 -23.15 -2.24
N LEU A 161 0.02 -22.85 -1.73
CA LEU A 161 0.82 -21.70 -2.17
C LEU A 161 1.04 -21.69 -3.70
N TRP A 162 1.28 -22.86 -4.30
CA TRP A 162 1.44 -22.98 -5.74
C TRP A 162 0.16 -22.60 -6.51
N GLN A 163 -1.01 -23.08 -6.06
CA GLN A 163 -2.29 -22.71 -6.66
C GLN A 163 -2.57 -21.22 -6.51
N PHE A 164 -2.30 -20.64 -5.34
CA PHE A 164 -2.40 -19.20 -5.10
C PHE A 164 -1.52 -18.41 -6.08
N CYS A 165 -0.24 -18.75 -6.19
CA CYS A 165 0.69 -18.09 -7.13
C CYS A 165 0.22 -18.20 -8.58
N ARG A 166 -0.30 -19.36 -8.99
CA ARG A 166 -0.87 -19.55 -10.34
C ARG A 166 -2.08 -18.66 -10.58
N ILE A 167 -3.05 -18.65 -9.66
CA ILE A 167 -4.25 -17.80 -9.75
C ILE A 167 -3.88 -16.32 -9.83
N MET A 168 -2.93 -15.88 -8.98
CA MET A 168 -2.45 -14.50 -8.99
C MET A 168 -1.73 -14.14 -10.30
N ASN A 169 -0.93 -15.06 -10.86
CA ASN A 169 -0.26 -14.87 -12.14
C ASN A 169 -1.27 -14.76 -13.29
N ASP A 170 -2.27 -15.65 -13.34
CA ASP A 170 -3.31 -15.63 -14.36
C ASP A 170 -4.15 -14.35 -14.27
N TYR A 171 -4.51 -13.93 -13.06
CA TYR A 171 -5.19 -12.66 -12.83
C TYR A 171 -4.34 -11.47 -13.28
N THR A 172 -3.05 -11.45 -12.94
CA THR A 172 -2.12 -10.38 -13.31
C THR A 172 -1.98 -10.27 -14.83
N LYS A 173 -1.85 -11.41 -15.54
CA LYS A 173 -1.82 -11.45 -17.01
C LYS A 173 -3.10 -10.89 -17.61
N CYS A 174 -4.26 -11.28 -17.08
CA CYS A 174 -5.54 -10.75 -17.54
C CYS A 174 -5.65 -9.23 -17.30
N TYR A 175 -5.33 -8.77 -16.08
CA TYR A 175 -5.35 -7.36 -15.71
C TYR A 175 -4.47 -6.52 -16.65
N ALA A 176 -3.22 -6.96 -16.87
CA ALA A 176 -2.28 -6.29 -17.77
C ALA A 176 -2.72 -6.30 -19.23
N GLY A 177 -3.46 -7.32 -19.67
CA GLY A 177 -4.03 -7.40 -21.02
C GLY A 177 -5.16 -6.40 -21.28
N ILE A 178 -5.77 -5.82 -20.24
CA ILE A 178 -6.86 -4.86 -20.38
C ILE A 178 -6.30 -3.45 -20.52
N LYS A 179 -6.50 -2.85 -21.70
CA LYS A 179 -5.98 -1.51 -22.01
C LYS A 179 -6.52 -0.45 -21.06
N LEU A 180 -5.60 0.23 -20.37
CA LEU A 180 -5.89 1.38 -19.52
C LEU A 180 -6.17 2.63 -20.40
N LYS A 181 -7.44 2.95 -20.61
CA LYS A 181 -7.89 4.11 -21.41
C LYS A 181 -7.92 5.40 -20.57
N CYS A 182 -6.75 5.90 -20.20
CA CYS A 182 -6.56 7.09 -19.35
C CYS A 182 -5.98 8.29 -20.14
N SER A 183 -6.14 9.50 -19.59
CA SER A 183 -5.31 10.66 -19.97
C SER A 183 -3.84 10.41 -19.61
N LYS A 184 -2.90 11.11 -20.28
CA LYS A 184 -1.46 11.02 -19.96
C LYS A 184 -1.19 11.34 -18.48
N ASN A 185 -1.89 12.34 -17.94
CA ASN A 185 -1.78 12.75 -16.54
C ASN A 185 -2.28 11.65 -15.58
N ALA A 186 -3.42 11.03 -15.87
CA ALA A 186 -3.93 9.91 -15.08
C ALA A 186 -3.01 8.68 -15.11
N ILE A 187 -2.37 8.40 -16.26
CA ILE A 187 -1.34 7.34 -16.37
C ILE A 187 -0.14 7.65 -15.48
N GLN A 188 0.29 8.91 -15.44
CA GLN A 188 1.39 9.33 -14.58
C GLN A 188 1.07 9.11 -13.09
N ILE A 189 -0.13 9.49 -12.64
CA ILE A 189 -0.56 9.24 -11.25
C ILE A 189 -0.62 7.74 -10.96
N TYR A 190 -1.18 6.94 -11.88
CA TYR A 190 -1.19 5.48 -11.73
C TYR A 190 0.21 4.91 -11.53
N ARG A 191 1.19 5.31 -12.36
CA ARG A 191 2.59 4.88 -12.20
C ARG A 191 3.16 5.28 -10.84
N GLN A 192 2.96 6.53 -10.41
CA GLN A 192 3.45 7.02 -9.12
C GLN A 192 2.87 6.24 -7.94
N ILE A 193 1.59 5.91 -7.98
CA ILE A 193 0.92 5.12 -6.93
C ILE A 193 1.45 3.68 -6.95
N SER A 194 1.51 3.04 -8.11
CA SER A 194 2.03 1.67 -8.26
C SER A 194 3.49 1.55 -7.80
N GLU A 195 4.35 2.50 -8.15
CA GLU A 195 5.73 2.56 -7.66
C GLU A 195 5.80 2.73 -6.14
N SER A 196 4.91 3.54 -5.56
CA SER A 196 4.87 3.76 -4.11
C SER A 196 4.43 2.50 -3.36
N ILE A 197 3.46 1.77 -3.90
CA ILE A 197 3.01 0.48 -3.37
C ILE A 197 4.15 -0.54 -3.44
N ASN A 198 4.82 -0.66 -4.60
CA ASN A 198 5.95 -1.57 -4.76
C ASN A 198 7.10 -1.25 -3.79
N LYS A 199 7.42 0.04 -3.60
CA LYS A 199 8.42 0.48 -2.61
C LYS A 199 8.03 0.10 -1.18
N ALA A 200 6.75 0.22 -0.82
CA ALA A 200 6.26 -0.21 0.49
C ALA A 200 6.45 -1.73 0.69
N PHE A 201 6.08 -2.54 -0.31
CA PHE A 201 6.28 -3.98 -0.31
C PHE A 201 7.77 -4.38 -0.21
N GLU A 202 8.64 -3.76 -1.00
CA GLU A 202 10.08 -4.03 -0.93
C GLU A 202 10.66 -3.65 0.43
N ARG A 203 10.18 -2.56 1.05
CA ARG A 203 10.58 -2.18 2.41
C ARG A 203 10.13 -3.22 3.45
N ILE A 204 8.90 -3.70 3.36
CA ILE A 204 8.39 -4.77 4.25
C ILE A 204 9.20 -6.04 4.05
N ARG A 205 9.51 -6.39 2.81
CA ARG A 205 10.35 -7.54 2.44
C ARG A 205 11.76 -7.40 3.03
N HIS A 206 12.36 -6.21 2.98
CA HIS A 206 13.65 -5.92 3.59
C HIS A 206 13.62 -6.11 5.11
N ILE A 207 12.67 -5.47 5.79
CA ILE A 207 12.47 -5.59 7.25
C ILE A 207 12.19 -7.06 7.65
N SER A 208 11.58 -7.83 6.76
CA SER A 208 11.30 -9.25 6.99
C SER A 208 12.52 -10.15 6.77
N ARG A 209 13.41 -9.78 5.86
CA ARG A 209 14.65 -10.50 5.52
C ARG A 209 15.78 -10.26 6.50
N GLU A 210 15.83 -9.11 7.17
CA GLU A 210 16.79 -8.81 8.25
C GLU A 210 16.68 -9.76 9.46
N HIS A 211 15.78 -10.75 9.43
CA HIS A 211 15.69 -11.87 10.38
C HIS A 211 15.84 -13.26 9.77
N LEU A 212 16.17 -13.39 8.48
CA LEU A 212 16.86 -14.58 8.03
C LEU A 212 18.34 -14.36 8.36
N LEU A 213 18.72 -14.60 9.61
CA LEU A 213 20.07 -15.06 9.88
C LEU A 213 20.20 -16.37 9.10
N MET A 214 20.63 -16.25 7.84
CA MET A 214 20.93 -17.41 7.03
C MET A 214 21.94 -18.21 7.82
N PRO A 215 21.64 -19.47 8.19
CA PRO A 215 22.60 -20.31 8.88
C PRO A 215 23.94 -20.21 8.16
N GLU A 216 25.05 -20.08 8.89
CA GLU A 216 26.36 -19.81 8.29
C GLU A 216 26.70 -20.86 7.22
N GLU A 217 26.17 -22.08 7.38
CA GLU A 217 26.21 -23.19 6.42
C GLU A 217 25.51 -22.88 5.09
N CYS A 218 24.32 -22.27 5.11
CA CYS A 218 23.65 -21.77 3.91
C CYS A 218 24.38 -20.57 3.30
N ARG A 219 25.00 -19.71 4.12
CA ARG A 219 25.86 -18.61 3.64
C ARG A 219 27.08 -19.10 2.91
N LYS A 220 27.76 -20.12 3.44
CA LYS A 220 28.89 -20.77 2.77
C LYS A 220 28.47 -21.44 1.46
N ARG A 221 27.38 -22.21 1.45
CA ARG A 221 26.87 -22.85 0.24
C ARG A 221 26.49 -21.85 -0.85
N ILE A 222 25.77 -20.77 -0.52
CA ILE A 222 25.42 -19.74 -1.51
C ILE A 222 26.67 -18.98 -2.00
N SER A 223 27.64 -18.72 -1.13
CA SER A 223 28.95 -18.16 -1.52
C SER A 223 29.69 -19.07 -2.51
N GLU A 224 29.73 -20.37 -2.23
CA GLU A 224 30.37 -21.37 -3.10
C GLU A 224 29.63 -21.52 -4.43
N THR A 225 28.30 -21.59 -4.42
CA THR A 225 27.48 -21.63 -5.64
C THR A 225 27.63 -20.36 -6.48
N ASN A 226 27.68 -19.19 -5.85
CA ASN A 226 27.90 -17.92 -6.57
C ASN A 226 29.31 -17.82 -7.15
N LYS A 227 30.34 -18.35 -6.47
CA LYS A 227 31.70 -18.46 -7.02
C LYS A 227 31.72 -19.36 -8.26
N ILE A 228 31.04 -20.50 -8.21
CA ILE A 228 30.94 -21.42 -9.36
C ILE A 228 30.24 -20.74 -10.54
N ILE A 229 29.10 -20.07 -10.31
CA ILE A 229 28.36 -19.35 -11.36
C ILE A 229 29.19 -18.22 -11.97
N LEU A 230 30.02 -17.52 -11.17
CA LEU A 230 30.89 -16.46 -11.67
C LEU A 230 32.04 -17.02 -12.53
N ILE A 231 32.64 -18.14 -12.11
CA ILE A 231 33.69 -18.83 -12.87
C ILE A 231 33.12 -19.36 -14.20
N GLU A 232 31.93 -19.97 -14.18
CA GLU A 232 31.26 -20.46 -15.39
C GLU A 232 30.95 -19.31 -16.38
N LYS A 233 30.54 -18.14 -15.88
CA LYS A 233 30.31 -16.96 -16.72
C LYS A 233 31.60 -16.40 -17.32
N GLU A 234 32.68 -16.32 -16.55
CA GLU A 234 33.98 -15.87 -17.06
C GLU A 234 34.55 -16.83 -18.11
N GLU A 235 34.36 -18.14 -17.94
CA GLU A 235 34.76 -19.13 -18.94
C GLU A 235 33.93 -19.04 -20.22
N GLU A 236 32.62 -18.81 -20.09
CA GLU A 236 31.73 -18.63 -21.25
C GLU A 236 32.06 -17.35 -22.03
N GLU A 237 32.42 -16.27 -21.34
CA GLU A 237 32.83 -15.01 -21.93
C GLU A 237 34.20 -15.12 -22.64
N LYS A 238 35.17 -15.82 -22.03
CA LYS A 238 36.45 -16.16 -22.68
C LYS A 238 36.25 -17.01 -23.93
N LYS A 239 35.37 -18.01 -23.89
CA LYS A 239 35.03 -18.82 -25.08
C LYS A 239 34.43 -17.97 -26.20
N LYS A 240 33.54 -17.02 -25.89
CA LYS A 240 32.96 -16.10 -26.88
C LYS A 240 34.02 -15.21 -27.52
N ILE A 241 34.97 -14.69 -26.74
CA ILE A 241 36.08 -13.88 -27.24
C ILE A 241 36.99 -14.71 -28.16
N ILE A 242 37.34 -15.93 -27.77
CA ILE A 242 38.16 -16.82 -28.60
C ILE A 242 37.46 -17.15 -29.93
N ILE A 243 36.16 -17.46 -29.90
CA ILE A 243 35.37 -17.71 -31.12
C ILE A 243 35.33 -16.47 -32.02
N MET A 244 35.18 -15.26 -31.46
CA MET A 244 35.25 -14.01 -32.23
C MET A 244 36.62 -13.81 -32.89
N ILE A 245 37.71 -14.06 -32.16
CA ILE A 245 39.07 -13.89 -32.71
C ILE A 245 39.33 -14.89 -33.83
N ILE A 246 38.95 -16.16 -33.66
CA ILE A 246 39.10 -17.19 -34.70
C ILE A 246 38.26 -16.86 -35.94
N GLY A 247 37.06 -16.29 -35.77
CA GLY A 247 36.22 -15.90 -36.90
C GLY A 247 36.67 -14.64 -37.67
N MET A 248 37.65 -13.89 -37.14
CA MET A 248 38.21 -12.70 -37.79
C MET A 248 39.54 -12.97 -38.51
N ILE A 249 40.11 -14.17 -38.34
CA ILE A 249 41.30 -14.67 -39.05
C ILE A 249 40.83 -15.51 -40.24
#